data_AF-A0A954PGB2-F1
#
_entry.id   AF-A0A954PGB2-F1
#
_cell.length_a   1.000
_cell.length_b   1.000
_cell.length_c   1.000
_cell.angle_alpha   90.00
_cell.angle_beta   90.00
_cell.angle_gamma   90.00
#
_symmetry.space_group_name_H-M   'P 1'
#
loop_
_entity.id
_entity.type
_entity.pdbx_description
1 polymer ?
#
loop_
_entity_poly.entity_id
_entity_poly.type
_entity_poly.pdbx_seq_one_letter_code
_entity_poly.pdbx_strand_id
1 'polypeptide(L)'
;MNFLDDRTTQPHMKLTAIDKALGVSASTGQGKSMEIRKMLKIRQFEMDWTLPSRMDDNPLAWMMEVNGFLMDVRHAPREVQEIAFEKGLIPYIPADREADLARGIA
;
A
#
# COMPACT_ATOMS: atom_id res chain seq x y z
N MET A 1 0.26 0.14 6.29
CA MET A 1 0.99 0.52 7.53
C MET A 1 0.51 1.91 7.95
N ASN A 2 0.27 2.17 9.24
CA ASN A 2 -0.29 3.45 9.69
C ASN A 2 0.85 4.47 9.89
N PHE A 3 0.87 5.51 9.06
CA PHE A 3 1.85 6.61 9.12
C PHE A 3 1.28 7.85 9.81
N LEU A 4 0.10 7.76 10.42
CA LEU A 4 -0.56 8.90 11.03
C LEU A 4 0.29 9.50 12.17
N ASP A 5 1.14 8.72 12.85
CA ASP A 5 2.03 9.28 13.88
C ASP A 5 3.32 9.92 13.32
N ASP A 6 3.53 9.87 12.00
CA ASP A 6 4.65 10.51 11.32
C ASP A 6 4.37 11.99 11.07
N ARG A 7 5.11 12.86 11.78
CA ARG A 7 4.99 14.32 11.69
C ARG A 7 5.39 14.90 10.34
N THR A 8 6.08 14.13 9.50
CA THR A 8 6.46 14.55 8.15
C THR A 8 5.30 14.45 7.16
N THR A 9 4.21 13.77 7.54
CA THR A 9 3.04 13.55 6.68
C THR A 9 1.82 14.35 7.15
N GLN A 10 0.88 14.63 6.24
CA GLN A 10 -0.40 15.25 6.57
C GLN A 10 -1.53 14.37 6.01
N PRO A 11 -2.58 14.06 6.80
CA PRO A 11 -2.74 14.41 8.22
C PRO A 11 -1.76 13.65 9.13
N HIS A 12 -1.42 14.24 10.29
CA HIS A 12 -0.72 13.55 11.39
C HIS A 12 -1.47 13.65 12.72
N MET A 13 -1.38 12.59 13.53
CA MET A 13 -1.97 12.49 14.86
C MET A 13 -1.28 11.37 15.67
N LYS A 14 -1.00 11.62 16.95
CA LYS A 14 -0.54 10.60 17.89
C LYS A 14 -1.63 9.55 18.10
N LEU A 15 -1.27 8.26 18.07
CA LEU A 15 -2.24 7.17 18.31
C LEU A 15 -2.94 7.31 19.67
N THR A 16 -2.24 7.80 20.69
CA THR A 16 -2.82 8.06 22.02
C THR A 16 -3.91 9.13 22.01
N ALA A 17 -3.90 10.05 21.05
CA ALA A 17 -4.99 11.01 20.88
C ALA A 17 -6.24 10.32 20.31
N ILE A 18 -6.08 9.32 19.46
CA ILE A 18 -7.17 8.47 18.96
C ILE A 18 -7.76 7.65 20.10
N ASP A 19 -6.91 7.00 20.91
CA ASP A 19 -7.35 6.23 22.07
C ASP A 19 -8.18 7.10 23.03
N LYS A 20 -7.70 8.31 23.32
CA LYS A 20 -8.44 9.29 24.15
C LYS A 20 -9.76 9.71 23.52
N ALA A 21 -9.79 9.99 22.21
CA ALA A 21 -11.02 10.36 21.50
C ALA A 21 -12.06 9.25 21.50
N LEU A 22 -11.62 7.99 21.49
CA LEU A 22 -12.48 6.80 21.59
C LEU A 22 -12.84 6.42 23.04
N GLY A 23 -12.32 7.13 24.05
CA GLY A 23 -12.58 6.84 25.45
C GLY A 23 -11.92 5.55 25.97
N VAL A 24 -10.83 5.09 25.35
CA VAL A 24 -10.13 3.86 25.72
C VAL A 24 -8.73 4.13 26.25
N SER A 25 -8.21 3.21 27.05
CA SER A 25 -6.80 3.24 27.45
C SER A 25 -5.89 2.88 26.27
N ALA A 26 -4.63 3.34 26.28
CA ALA A 26 -3.67 3.01 25.23
C ALA A 26 -3.42 1.50 25.10
N SER A 27 -3.42 0.75 26.22
CA SER A 27 -3.27 -0.72 26.18
C SER A 27 -4.48 -1.39 25.53
N THR A 28 -5.69 -0.91 25.82
CA THR A 28 -6.93 -1.37 25.16
C THR A 28 -6.90 -1.08 23.65
N GLY A 29 -6.52 0.14 23.26
CA GLY A 29 -6.41 0.54 21.86
C GLY A 29 -5.42 -0.34 21.08
N GLN A 30 -4.22 -0.55 21.63
CA GLN A 30 -3.20 -1.42 21.03
C GLN A 30 -3.66 -2.88 20.96
N GLY A 31 -4.28 -3.40 22.02
CA GLY A 31 -4.82 -4.77 22.05
C GLY A 31 -5.87 -4.99 20.96
N LYS A 32 -6.84 -4.09 20.84
CA LYS A 32 -7.88 -4.17 19.79
C LYS A 32 -7.30 -4.01 18.39
N SER A 33 -6.33 -3.11 18.22
CA SER A 33 -5.64 -2.94 16.93
C SER A 33 -4.90 -4.22 16.50
N MET A 34 -4.26 -4.93 17.44
CA MET A 34 -3.64 -6.22 17.17
C MET A 34 -4.67 -7.31 16.82
N GLU A 35 -5.78 -7.39 17.57
CA GLU A 35 -6.87 -8.33 17.28
C GLU A 35 -7.42 -8.13 15.86
N ILE A 36 -7.67 -6.88 15.46
CA ILE A 36 -8.16 -6.53 14.12
C ILE A 36 -7.16 -6.97 13.05
N ARG A 37 -5.86 -6.63 13.21
CA ARG A 37 -4.82 -7.03 12.25
C ARG A 37 -4.75 -8.54 12.09
N LYS A 38 -4.86 -9.30 13.18
CA LYS A 38 -4.85 -10.76 13.15
C LYS A 38 -6.09 -11.32 12.48
N MET A 39 -7.27 -10.80 12.82
CA MET A 39 -8.55 -11.23 12.28
C MET A 39 -8.63 -11.02 10.76
N LEU A 40 -8.20 -9.84 10.31
CA LEU A 40 -8.21 -9.45 8.90
C LEU A 40 -6.94 -9.86 8.15
N LYS A 41 -6.01 -10.58 8.81
CA LYS A 41 -4.72 -11.02 8.28
C LYS A 41 -3.88 -9.90 7.64
N ILE A 42 -4.01 -8.68 8.18
CA ILE A 42 -3.32 -7.49 7.68
C ILE A 42 -1.82 -7.64 7.89
N ARG A 43 -1.08 -7.72 6.79
CA ARG A 43 0.38 -7.78 6.76
C ARG A 43 0.98 -6.41 6.48
N GLN A 44 2.28 -6.28 6.76
CA GLN A 44 3.00 -5.05 6.46
C GLN A 44 3.03 -4.82 4.94
N PHE A 45 2.74 -3.59 4.52
CA PHE A 45 2.72 -3.17 3.11
C PHE A 45 1.79 -4.00 2.20
N GLU A 46 0.77 -4.66 2.76
CA GLU A 46 -0.22 -5.38 1.97
C GLU A 46 -0.99 -4.41 1.06
N MET A 47 -1.10 -4.77 -0.23
CA MET A 47 -1.67 -3.93 -1.27
C MET A 47 -3.11 -3.51 -0.93
N ASP A 48 -3.94 -4.46 -0.48
CA ASP A 48 -5.35 -4.23 -0.14
C ASP A 48 -5.55 -3.22 1.01
N TRP A 49 -4.54 -3.04 1.86
CA TRP A 49 -4.56 -2.14 3.00
C TRP A 49 -3.65 -0.91 2.80
N THR A 50 -3.26 -0.64 1.55
CA THR A 50 -2.49 0.53 1.15
C THR A 50 -3.43 1.60 0.60
N LEU A 51 -3.28 2.84 1.08
CA LEU A 51 -4.04 3.96 0.52
C LEU A 51 -3.71 4.12 -0.98
N PRO A 52 -4.69 4.34 -1.86
CA PRO A 52 -4.43 4.49 -3.30
C PRO A 52 -3.35 5.53 -3.62
N SER A 53 -3.35 6.66 -2.90
CA SER A 53 -2.36 7.74 -3.07
C SER A 53 -0.93 7.38 -2.64
N ARG A 54 -0.72 6.21 -2.03
CA ARG A 54 0.58 5.67 -1.62
C ARG A 54 0.90 4.34 -2.30
N MET A 55 0.08 3.92 -3.26
CA MET A 55 0.27 2.66 -3.96
C MET A 55 1.60 2.66 -4.72
N ASP A 56 1.88 3.75 -5.41
CA ASP A 56 3.10 3.95 -6.19
C ASP A 56 4.36 3.91 -5.29
N ASP A 57 4.26 4.34 -4.03
CA ASP A 57 5.38 4.32 -3.07
C ASP A 57 5.47 3.05 -2.24
N ASN A 58 4.58 2.06 -2.45
CA ASN A 58 4.59 0.85 -1.65
C ASN A 58 5.79 -0.05 -2.06
N PRO A 59 6.74 -0.31 -1.15
CA PRO A 59 7.97 -1.04 -1.48
C PRO A 59 7.76 -2.51 -1.80
N LEU A 60 6.61 -3.11 -1.41
CA LEU A 60 6.34 -4.54 -1.61
C LEU A 60 5.21 -4.82 -2.60
N ALA A 61 4.30 -3.87 -2.85
CA ALA A 61 3.15 -4.09 -3.73
C ALA A 61 3.53 -4.43 -5.18
N TRP A 62 4.73 -4.01 -5.61
CA TRP A 62 5.22 -4.17 -6.98
C TRP A 62 6.31 -5.24 -7.13
N MET A 63 6.70 -5.87 -6.02
CA MET A 63 7.78 -6.86 -6.02
C MET A 63 7.22 -8.25 -6.33
N MET A 64 7.64 -8.83 -7.45
CA MET A 64 7.12 -10.09 -7.95
C MET A 64 8.24 -11.00 -8.44
N GLU A 65 8.08 -12.31 -8.28
CA GLU A 65 8.98 -13.27 -8.89
C GLU A 65 8.62 -13.47 -10.37
N VAL A 66 9.54 -13.14 -11.26
CA VAL A 66 9.41 -13.32 -12.71
C VAL A 66 10.57 -14.18 -13.16
N ASN A 67 10.28 -15.37 -13.68
CA ASN A 67 11.28 -16.36 -14.12
C ASN A 67 12.33 -16.69 -13.04
N GLY A 68 11.93 -16.79 -11.77
CA GLY A 68 12.83 -17.12 -10.65
C GLY A 68 13.58 -15.92 -10.05
N PHE A 69 13.36 -14.71 -10.55
CA PHE A 69 13.99 -13.49 -10.04
C PHE A 69 12.97 -12.54 -9.45
N LEU A 70 13.24 -12.05 -8.24
CA LEU A 70 12.44 -10.99 -7.63
C LEU A 70 12.74 -9.67 -8.34
N MET A 71 11.71 -9.06 -8.94
CA MET A 71 11.83 -7.79 -9.65
C MET A 71 10.69 -6.85 -9.30
N ASP A 72 10.96 -5.55 -9.45
CA ASP A 72 9.94 -4.52 -9.43
C ASP A 72 9.22 -4.50 -10.78
N VAL A 73 7.96 -4.92 -10.80
CA VAL A 73 7.19 -5.10 -12.03
C VAL A 73 6.88 -3.78 -12.73
N ARG A 74 7.03 -2.63 -12.06
CA ARG A 74 6.87 -1.31 -12.70
C ARG A 74 7.88 -1.07 -13.82
N HIS A 75 9.06 -1.67 -13.69
CA HIS A 75 10.13 -1.57 -14.66
C HIS A 75 10.23 -2.81 -15.57
N ALA A 76 9.29 -3.75 -15.43
CA ALA A 76 9.23 -4.93 -16.29
C ALA A 76 8.73 -4.56 -17.70
N PRO A 77 9.02 -5.37 -18.73
CA PRO A 77 8.41 -5.22 -20.04
C PRO A 77 6.88 -5.14 -19.96
N ARG A 78 6.25 -4.38 -20.86
CA ARG A 78 4.79 -4.15 -20.86
C ARG A 78 3.99 -5.45 -20.82
N GLU A 79 4.40 -6.46 -21.58
CA GLU A 79 3.75 -7.78 -21.61
C GLU A 79 3.69 -8.43 -20.22
N VAL A 80 4.73 -8.26 -19.40
CA VAL A 80 4.77 -8.77 -18.02
C VAL A 80 3.80 -7.97 -17.13
N GLN A 81 3.71 -6.66 -17.33
CA GLN A 81 2.75 -5.81 -16.60
C GLN A 81 1.31 -6.18 -16.93
N GLU A 82 1.00 -6.42 -18.21
CA GLU A 82 -0.32 -6.86 -18.68
C GLU A 82 -0.73 -8.19 -18.04
N ILE A 83 0.16 -9.19 -18.04
CA ILE A 83 -0.08 -10.48 -17.38
C ILE A 83 -0.30 -10.32 -15.87
N ALA A 84 0.50 -9.46 -15.21
CA ALA A 84 0.34 -9.19 -13.78
C ALA A 84 -1.00 -8.52 -13.48
N PHE A 85 -1.43 -7.59 -14.34
CA PHE A 85 -2.71 -6.89 -14.21
C PHE A 85 -3.89 -7.84 -14.44
N GLU A 86 -3.86 -8.67 -15.49
CA GLU A 86 -4.89 -9.67 -15.77
C GLU A 86 -5.08 -10.67 -14.62
N LYS A 87 -3.98 -11.00 -13.92
CA LYS A 87 -4.00 -11.86 -12.73
C LYS A 87 -4.41 -11.13 -11.44
N GLY A 88 -4.68 -9.83 -11.50
CA GLY A 88 -5.02 -9.00 -10.34
C GLY A 88 -3.87 -8.80 -9.36
N LEU A 89 -2.62 -8.98 -9.79
CA LEU A 89 -1.43 -8.88 -8.95
C LEU A 89 -0.93 -7.43 -8.82
N ILE A 90 -1.29 -6.58 -9.78
CA ILE A 90 -1.08 -5.13 -9.72
C ILE A 90 -2.39 -4.39 -9.99
N PRO A 91 -2.56 -3.16 -9.46
CA PRO A 91 -3.82 -2.44 -9.54
C PRO A 91 -4.04 -1.71 -10.87
N TYR A 92 -3.00 -1.53 -11.69
CA TYR A 92 -3.04 -0.91 -13.03
C TYR A 92 -1.76 -1.27 -13.79
N ILE A 93 -1.69 -0.95 -15.08
CA ILE A 93 -0.48 -1.12 -15.92
C ILE A 93 0.35 0.18 -15.90
N PRO A 94 1.55 0.20 -15.29
CA PRO A 94 2.38 1.41 -15.22
C PRO A 94 2.71 2.05 -16.57
N ALA A 95 2.95 1.22 -17.60
CA ALA A 95 3.24 1.71 -18.95
C ALA A 95 2.11 2.55 -19.57
N ASP A 96 0.86 2.41 -19.13
CA ASP A 96 -0.26 3.23 -19.61
C ASP A 96 -0.17 4.66 -19.08
N ARG A 97 0.23 4.84 -17.82
CA ARG A 97 0.39 6.16 -17.21
C ARG A 97 1.53 6.95 -17.86
N GLU A 98 2.63 6.29 -18.20
CA GLU A 98 3.74 6.94 -18.92
C GLU A 98 3.30 7.40 -20.31
N ALA A 99 2.50 6.59 -21.01
CA ALA A 99 1.96 6.96 -22.31
C ALA A 99 0.99 8.14 -22.23
N ASP A 100 0.14 8.19 -21.21
CA ASP A 100 -0.80 9.29 -21.00
C ASP A 100 -0.09 10.60 -20.63
N LEU A 101 0.95 10.53 -19.79
CA LEU A 101 1.84 11.66 -19.49
C LEU A 101 2.53 12.17 -20.75
N ALA A 102 3.07 11.27 -21.57
CA ALA A 102 3.73 11.63 -22.84
C ALA A 102 2.74 12.28 -23.84
N ARG A 103 1.45 11.97 -23.74
CA ARG A 103 0.39 12.54 -24.58
C ARG A 103 -0.28 13.78 -23.96
N GLY A 104 0.07 14.15 -22.73
CA GLY A 104 -0.53 15.29 -22.01
C GLY A 104 -1.98 15.08 -21.58
N ILE A 105 -2.38 13.83 -21.30
CA ILE A 105 -3.75 13.44 -20.96
C ILE A 105 -3.88 12.97 -19.50
N ALA A 106 -2.79 13.04 -18.73
CA ALA A 106 -2.71 12.59 -17.33
C ALA A 106 -3.12 13.67 -16.32
#